data_AF-A0A9W8I712-F1
#
_entry.id   AF-A0A9W8I712-F1
#
_cell.length_a   1.000
_cell.length_b   1.000
_cell.length_c   1.000
_cell.angle_alpha   90.00
_cell.angle_beta   90.00
_cell.angle_gamma   90.00
#
_symmetry.space_group_name_H-M   'P 1'
#
loop_
_entity.id
_entity.type
_entity.pdbx_description
1 polymer ?
#
loop_
_entity_poly.entity_id
_entity_poly.type
_entity_poly.pdbx_seq_one_letter_code
_entity_poly.pdbx_strand_id
1 'polypeptide(L)'
;MAQREIDAGKRFKHPNIIPLIDSTMDTSDPLLPSGALVAYMLFPVYRRGNLFDLTMHNEETGQQLDEDFIIDVFKGVCSAVAYLHSYGSPRKQLETDSNDADGSSLRE
;
A
#
# COMPACT_ATOMS: atom_id res chain seq x y z
N MET A 1 1.14 -10.18 -8.37
CA MET A 1 0.95 -9.27 -7.22
C MET A 1 1.94 -8.11 -7.27
N ALA A 2 3.26 -8.37 -7.32
CA ALA A 2 4.30 -7.34 -7.39
C ALA A 2 4.15 -6.32 -8.54
N GLN A 3 3.71 -6.75 -9.74
CA GLN A 3 3.44 -5.81 -10.85
C GLN A 3 2.38 -4.76 -10.50
N ARG A 4 1.30 -5.15 -9.81
CA ARG A 4 0.25 -4.22 -9.40
C ARG A 4 0.77 -3.19 -8.40
N GLU A 5 1.66 -3.61 -7.51
CA GLU A 5 2.27 -2.72 -6.51
C GLU A 5 3.26 -1.75 -7.14
N ILE A 6 4.10 -2.20 -8.08
CA ILE A 6 4.98 -1.34 -8.88
C ILE A 6 4.17 -0.32 -9.69
N ASP A 7 3.10 -0.77 -10.34
CA ASP A 7 2.24 0.12 -11.12
C ASP A 7 1.55 1.17 -10.24
N ALA A 8 1.11 0.77 -9.04
CA ALA A 8 0.54 1.69 -8.07
C ALA A 8 1.59 2.70 -7.55
N GLY A 9 2.77 2.21 -7.16
CA GLY A 9 3.88 3.04 -6.67
C GLY A 9 4.37 4.08 -7.69
N LYS A 10 4.37 3.73 -8.98
CA LYS A 10 4.70 4.67 -10.09
C LYS A 10 3.64 5.75 -10.29
N ARG A 11 2.38 5.47 -9.94
CA ARG A 11 1.24 6.38 -10.13
C ARG A 11 1.07 7.36 -8.97
N PHE A 12 1.35 6.94 -7.74
CA PHE A 12 1.14 7.80 -6.57
C PHE A 12 2.25 8.86 -6.46
N LYS A 13 1.85 10.13 -6.55
CA LYS A 13 2.73 11.29 -6.41
C LYS A 13 2.15 12.23 -5.36
N HIS A 14 2.52 12.05 -4.12
CA HIS A 14 2.02 12.83 -2.99
C HIS A 14 3.14 13.02 -1.94
N PRO A 15 3.29 14.20 -1.30
CA PRO A 15 4.38 14.46 -0.35
C PRO A 15 4.37 13.54 0.89
N ASN A 16 3.20 13.04 1.30
CA ASN A 16 3.04 12.12 2.43
C ASN A 16 2.94 10.63 2.01
N ILE A 17 3.35 10.28 0.78
CA ILE A 17 3.45 8.89 0.30
C ILE A 17 4.89 8.65 -0.13
N ILE A 18 5.47 7.52 0.29
CA ILE A 18 6.83 7.17 -0.09
C ILE A 18 6.87 6.92 -1.61
N PRO A 19 7.65 7.68 -2.39
CA PRO A 19 7.70 7.52 -3.83
C PRO A 19 8.54 6.31 -4.22
N LEU A 20 8.07 5.52 -5.18
CA LEU A 20 8.87 4.49 -5.84
C LEU A 20 9.82 5.17 -6.84
N ILE A 21 11.13 5.11 -6.58
CA ILE A 21 12.17 5.73 -7.43
C ILE A 21 12.37 4.88 -8.69
N ASP A 22 12.54 3.58 -8.51
CA ASP A 22 12.77 2.64 -9.59
C ASP A 22 12.32 1.23 -9.21
N SER A 23 12.13 0.37 -10.20
CA SER A 23 11.74 -1.02 -10.00
C SER A 23 12.20 -1.91 -11.15
N THR A 24 12.68 -3.12 -10.86
CA THR A 24 12.97 -4.13 -11.88
C THR A 24 12.47 -5.51 -11.44
N MET A 25 12.31 -6.40 -12.41
CA MET A 25 11.90 -7.78 -12.19
C MET A 25 12.96 -8.73 -12.75
N ASP A 26 13.37 -9.69 -11.94
CA ASP A 26 14.36 -10.69 -12.31
C ASP A 26 13.78 -12.10 -12.14
N THR A 27 14.04 -12.94 -13.15
CA THR A 27 13.69 -14.36 -13.21
C THR A 27 14.92 -15.25 -13.37
N SER A 28 16.12 -14.64 -13.42
CA SER A 28 17.37 -15.28 -13.77
C SER A 28 18.26 -15.61 -12.58
N ASP A 29 17.83 -15.29 -11.35
CA ASP A 29 18.58 -15.62 -10.14
C ASP A 29 18.65 -17.15 -9.97
N PRO A 30 19.85 -17.75 -10.06
CA PRO A 30 20.03 -19.20 -9.98
C PRO A 30 19.79 -19.77 -8.58
N LEU A 31 19.65 -18.91 -7.55
CA LEU A 31 19.31 -19.32 -6.18
C LEU A 31 17.80 -19.48 -5.98
N LEU A 32 16.99 -19.02 -6.93
CA LEU A 32 15.55 -19.11 -6.85
C LEU A 32 15.01 -20.41 -7.46
N PRO A 33 13.86 -20.91 -6.97
CA PRO A 33 13.14 -22.00 -7.63
C PRO A 33 12.80 -21.65 -9.08
N SER A 34 12.84 -22.63 -9.98
CA SER A 34 12.46 -22.45 -11.38
C SER A 34 11.05 -21.85 -11.51
N GLY A 35 10.94 -20.71 -12.20
CA GLY A 35 9.69 -19.96 -12.37
C GLY A 35 9.39 -18.93 -11.28
N ALA A 36 10.27 -18.76 -10.29
CA ALA A 36 10.14 -17.67 -9.33
C ALA A 36 10.53 -16.32 -9.96
N LEU A 37 9.86 -15.26 -9.49
CA LEU A 37 10.02 -13.89 -9.94
C LEU A 37 10.37 -13.03 -8.71
N VAL A 38 11.50 -12.33 -8.76
CA VAL A 38 11.86 -11.35 -7.74
C VAL A 38 11.66 -9.95 -8.29
N ALA A 39 10.96 -9.11 -7.51
CA ALA A 39 10.79 -7.70 -7.81
C ALA A 39 11.69 -6.89 -6.88
N TYR A 40 12.57 -6.09 -7.47
CA TYR A 40 13.36 -5.09 -6.75
C TYR A 40 12.65 -3.75 -6.84
N MET A 41 12.42 -3.11 -5.70
CA MET A 41 11.79 -1.79 -5.59
C MET A 41 12.71 -0.86 -4.83
N LEU A 42 13.04 0.27 -5.45
CA LEU A 42 13.93 1.28 -4.89
C LEU A 42 13.12 2.43 -4.29
N PHE A 43 13.32 2.67 -3.00
CA PHE A 43 12.68 3.75 -2.25
C PHE A 43 13.73 4.68 -1.62
N PRO A 44 13.39 5.94 -1.30
CA PRO A 44 14.25 6.83 -0.52
C PRO A 44 14.51 6.26 0.88
N VAL A 45 15.72 6.52 1.41
CA VAL A 45 16.08 6.15 2.79
C VAL A 45 15.73 7.29 3.75
N TYR A 46 14.84 7.03 4.70
CA TYR A 46 14.48 7.95 5.78
C TYR A 46 15.25 7.62 7.05
N ARG A 47 16.34 8.36 7.32
CA ARG A 47 17.25 8.09 8.45
C ARG A 47 16.62 8.20 9.83
N ARG A 48 15.49 8.93 9.94
CA ARG A 48 14.77 9.12 11.20
C ARG A 48 13.93 7.90 11.62
N GLY A 49 13.89 6.86 10.79
CA GLY A 49 13.07 5.68 11.06
C GLY A 49 11.58 5.95 10.88
N ASN A 50 10.78 5.16 11.57
CA ASN A 50 9.32 5.26 11.58
C ASN A 50 8.82 6.02 12.82
N LEU A 51 7.51 6.28 12.90
CA LEU A 51 6.92 7.00 14.03
C LEU A 51 7.02 6.23 15.35
N PHE A 52 7.01 4.91 15.32
CA PHE A 52 7.18 4.06 16.50
C PHE A 52 8.59 4.19 17.08
N ASP A 53 9.63 4.25 16.22
CA ASP A 53 11.02 4.47 16.66
C ASP A 53 11.14 5.80 17.44
N LEU A 54 10.44 6.85 16.98
CA LEU A 54 10.38 8.13 17.68
C LEU A 54 9.67 8.01 19.04
N THR A 55 8.56 7.26 19.12
CA THR A 55 7.86 7.03 20.39
C THR A 55 8.74 6.28 21.39
N MET A 56 9.42 5.20 20.96
CA MET A 56 10.33 4.44 21.82
C MET A 56 11.48 5.30 22.34
N HIS A 57 12.08 6.12 21.47
CA HIS A 57 13.14 7.05 21.87
C HIS A 57 12.66 8.05 22.94
N ASN A 58 11.45 8.58 22.78
CA ASN A 58 10.85 9.51 23.72
C ASN A 58 10.50 8.85 25.06
N GLU A 59 10.02 7.61 25.05
CA GLU A 59 9.79 6.83 26.28
C GLU A 59 11.10 6.58 27.05
N GLU A 60 12.18 6.22 26.36
CA GLU A 60 13.50 6.00 26.96
C GLU A 60 14.12 7.29 27.52
N THR A 61 13.93 8.41 26.83
CA THR A 61 14.50 9.72 27.21
C THR A 61 13.60 10.54 28.14
N GLY A 62 12.39 10.06 28.42
CA GLY A 62 11.38 10.78 29.21
C GLY A 62 10.83 12.03 28.52
N GLN A 63 10.97 12.13 27.20
CA GLN A 63 10.43 13.23 26.40
C GLN A 63 8.99 12.93 25.98
N GLN A 64 8.18 13.98 25.81
CA GLN A 64 6.84 13.85 25.24
C GLN A 64 6.83 14.37 23.81
N LEU A 65 5.95 13.81 22.99
CA LEU A 65 5.67 14.36 21.67
C LEU A 65 4.86 15.64 21.83
N ASP A 66 5.28 16.67 21.12
CA ASP A 66 4.54 17.93 21.05
C ASP A 66 3.18 17.72 20.38
N GLU A 67 2.14 18.35 20.91
CA GLU A 67 0.75 18.13 20.45
C GLU A 67 0.57 18.63 19.01
N ASP A 68 1.15 19.79 18.70
CA ASP A 68 1.14 20.35 17.34
C ASP A 68 1.81 19.40 16.33
N PHE A 69 2.92 18.76 16.73
CA PHE A 69 3.60 17.76 15.91
C PHE A 69 2.71 16.54 15.63
N ILE A 70 1.98 16.04 16.64
CA ILE A 70 1.05 14.92 16.48
C ILE A 70 -0.05 15.27 15.48
N ILE A 71 -0.63 16.46 15.61
CA ILE A 71 -1.71 16.94 14.73
C ILE A 71 -1.20 17.07 13.29
N ASP A 72 0.00 17.60 13.09
CA ASP A 72 0.61 17.74 11.76
C ASP A 72 0.88 16.38 11.09
N VAL A 73 1.43 15.42 11.84
CA VAL A 73 1.64 14.05 11.35
C VAL A 73 0.30 13.42 10.97
N PHE A 74 -0.69 13.51 11.85
CA PHE A 74 -2.02 12.94 11.61
C PHE A 74 -2.69 13.55 10.36
N LYS A 75 -2.65 14.88 10.23
CA LYS A 75 -3.15 15.59 9.05
C LYS A 75 -2.45 15.16 7.78
N GLY A 76 -1.13 14.97 7.81
CA GLY A 76 -0.34 14.47 6.68
C GLY A 76 -0.77 13.07 6.24
N VAL A 77 -1.00 12.17 7.20
CA VAL A 77 -1.52 10.82 6.94
C VAL A 77 -2.92 10.89 6.32
N CYS A 78 -3.83 11.68 6.89
CA CYS A 78 -5.17 11.86 6.33
C CYS A 78 -5.14 12.42 4.90
N SER A 79 -4.24 13.37 4.60
CA SER A 79 -4.06 13.92 3.25
C SER A 79 -3.62 12.84 2.26
N ALA A 80 -2.65 12.00 2.63
CA ALA A 80 -2.22 10.87 1.80
C ALA A 80 -3.35 9.87 1.57
N VAL A 81 -4.10 9.51 2.61
CA VAL A 81 -5.22 8.57 2.50
C VAL A 81 -6.34 9.13 1.61
N ALA A 82 -6.68 10.42 1.76
CA ALA A 82 -7.65 11.09 0.90
C ALA A 82 -7.20 11.08 -0.57
N TYR A 83 -5.91 11.33 -0.83
CA TYR A 83 -5.32 11.21 -2.16
C TYR A 83 -5.46 9.78 -2.71
N LEU A 84 -5.14 8.75 -1.92
CA LEU A 84 -5.27 7.35 -2.33
C LEU A 84 -6.73 6.97 -2.66
N HIS A 85 -7.69 7.46 -1.86
CA HIS A 85 -9.12 7.24 -2.12
C HIS A 85 -9.59 7.79 -3.47
N SER A 86 -8.93 8.81 -4.02
CA SER A 86 -9.25 9.35 -5.36
C SER A 86 -8.96 8.37 -6.50
N TYR A 87 -8.06 7.40 -6.31
CA TYR A 87 -7.68 6.41 -7.32
C TYR A 87 -8.59 5.16 -7.34
N GLY A 88 -9.65 5.16 -6.52
CA GLY A 88 -10.64 4.10 -6.45
C GLY A 88 -10.72 3.50 -5.07
N SER A 89 -11.87 3.66 -4.41
CA SER A 89 -12.22 2.88 -3.23
C SER A 89 -12.11 1.39 -3.59
N PRO A 90 -11.48 0.52 -2.79
CA PRO A 90 -11.72 -0.91 -2.85
C PRO A 90 -13.12 -1.15 -2.27
N ARG A 91 -14.17 -0.67 -2.94
CA ARG A 91 -15.44 -1.38 -2.86
C ARG A 91 -15.13 -2.71 -3.51
N LYS A 92 -14.84 -3.69 -2.65
CA LYS A 92 -14.99 -5.12 -2.93
C LYS A 92 -16.01 -5.23 -4.05
N GLN A 93 -15.60 -5.75 -5.21
CA GLN A 93 -16.56 -6.21 -6.20
C GLN A 93 -17.45 -7.19 -5.42
N LEU A 94 -18.59 -6.71 -4.94
CA LEU A 94 -19.67 -7.56 -4.50
C LEU A 94 -20.08 -8.21 -5.79
N GLU A 95 -19.54 -9.41 -6.00
CA GLU A 95 -20.02 -10.39 -6.96
C GLU A 95 -21.54 -10.42 -6.78
N THR A 96 -22.21 -9.65 -7.64
CA THR A 96 -23.64 -9.73 -7.81
C THR A 96 -23.80 -10.85 -8.82
N ASP A 97 -23.61 -12.08 -8.37
CA ASP A 97 -24.11 -13.26 -9.07
C ASP A 97 -25.64 -13.25 -8.90
N SER A 98 -26.29 -12.28 -9.54
CA SER A 98 -27.69 -12.41 -9.91
C SER A 98 -27.76 -13.36 -11.10
N ASN A 99 -27.69 -14.66 -10.80
CA ASN A 99 -28.06 -15.71 -11.73
C ASN A 99 -29.39 -16.31 -11.29
N ASP A 100 -30.44 -15.48 -11.37
CA ASP A 100 -31.85 -15.91 -11.36
C ASP A 100 -32.38 -15.86 -12.81
N ALA A 101 -32.36 -17.02 -13.45
CA ALA A 101 -33.25 -17.50 -14.53
C ALA A 101 -32.67 -18.87 -14.95
N ASP A 102 -33.34 -20.01 -14.89
CA ASP A 102 -34.76 -20.26 -15.04
C ASP A 102 -35.04 -21.67 -14.49
N GLY A 103 -36.02 -21.76 -13.62
CA GLY A 103 -36.49 -23.01 -13.04
C GLY A 103 -38.01 -23.05 -13.07
N SER A 104 -38.60 -23.50 -14.19
CA SER A 104 -39.83 -24.29 -14.20
C SER A 104 -40.05 -24.86 -15.62
N SER A 105 -39.98 -26.18 -15.78
CA SER A 105 -41.13 -27.09 -15.83
C SER A 105 -41.61 -27.34 -17.27
N LEU A 106 -41.54 -28.58 -17.76
CA LEU A 106 -42.74 -29.37 -18.05
C LEU A 106 -42.37 -30.82 -18.43
N ARG A 107 -43.21 -31.73 -17.95
CA ARG A 107 -43.30 -33.15 -18.29
C ARG A 107 -43.61 -33.35 -19.78
N GLU A 108 -43.08 -34.43 -20.36
CA GLU A 108 -43.80 -35.50 -21.08
C GLU A 108 -42.85 -36.65 -21.41
#